data_AF-A0A6F8QMQ9-F1
#
_entry.id   AF-A0A6F8QMQ9-F1
#
_cell.length_a   1.000
_cell.length_b   1.000
_cell.length_c   1.000
_cell.angle_alpha   90.00
_cell.angle_beta   90.00
_cell.angle_gamma   90.00
#
_symmetry.space_group_name_H-M   'P 1'
#
loop_
_entity.id
_entity.type
_entity.pdbx_description
1 polymer ?
#
loop_
_entity_poly.entity_id
_entity_poly.type
_entity_poly.pdbx_seq_one_letter_code
_entity_poly.pdbx_strand_id
1 'polypeptide(L)'
;MVSVVTNDTPWSQNAVTSAGMLKGVAGLSQTGAGRTNGQTFNLRGYDKSGVLVLVDGIRQLSDMAKSSGTYLDPALVKRIEVVRGPNSSLYGSGGLGGVVDFRNCFL
;
A
#
# COMPACT_ATOMS: atom_id res chain seq x y z
N MET A 1 -6.61 13.99 -1.99
CA MET A 1 -7.80 13.10 -1.96
C MET A 1 -7.41 11.81 -1.27
N VAL A 2 -8.16 11.42 -0.23
CA VAL A 2 -7.90 10.20 0.54
C VAL A 2 -8.86 9.11 0.10
N SER A 3 -8.39 7.87 -0.02
CA SER A 3 -9.23 6.69 -0.17
C SER A 3 -8.98 5.79 1.03
N VAL A 4 -10.05 5.29 1.63
CA VAL A 4 -9.96 4.37 2.77
C VAL A 4 -10.52 3.04 2.32
N VAL A 5 -9.75 1.98 2.51
CA VAL A 5 -10.18 0.60 2.29
C VAL A 5 -10.22 -0.10 3.63
N THR A 6 -11.38 -0.65 3.97
CA THR A 6 -11.62 -1.40 5.19
C THR A 6 -11.77 -2.88 4.88
N ASN A 7 -11.56 -3.74 5.87
CA ASN A 7 -11.58 -5.20 5.68
C ASN A 7 -13.00 -5.79 5.47
N ASP A 8 -14.03 -4.96 5.44
CA ASP A 8 -15.41 -5.33 5.15
C ASP A 8 -15.71 -5.40 3.64
N THR A 9 -14.80 -4.92 2.78
CA THR A 9 -15.04 -4.92 1.34
C THR A 9 -14.89 -6.31 0.71
N PRO A 10 -15.73 -6.70 -0.27
CA PRO A 10 -15.69 -8.05 -0.85
C PRO A 10 -14.33 -8.43 -1.49
N TRP A 11 -13.62 -7.45 -2.02
CA TRP A 11 -12.28 -7.61 -2.59
C TRP A 11 -11.17 -7.66 -1.53
N SER A 12 -11.35 -7.01 -0.38
CA SER A 12 -10.38 -7.13 0.72
C SER A 12 -10.48 -8.48 1.41
N GLN A 13 -11.70 -9.01 1.59
CA GLN A 13 -11.93 -10.29 2.26
C GLN A 13 -11.37 -11.49 1.50
N ASN A 14 -11.37 -11.43 0.17
CA ASN A 14 -10.82 -12.49 -0.70
C ASN A 14 -9.34 -12.25 -1.07
N ALA A 15 -8.68 -11.25 -0.48
CA ALA A 15 -7.32 -10.92 -0.82
C ALA A 15 -6.34 -11.92 -0.19
N VAL A 16 -5.56 -12.60 -1.03
CA VAL A 16 -4.49 -13.50 -0.59
C VAL A 16 -3.22 -12.74 -0.15
N THR A 17 -3.11 -11.47 -0.55
CA THR A 17 -1.99 -10.58 -0.21
C THR A 17 -2.54 -9.23 0.24
N SER A 18 -1.86 -8.55 1.17
CA SER A 18 -2.25 -7.20 1.64
C SER A 18 -2.34 -6.19 0.49
N ALA A 19 -1.46 -6.29 -0.50
CA ALA A 19 -1.55 -5.48 -1.73
C ALA A 19 -2.81 -5.76 -2.55
N GLY A 20 -3.29 -7.01 -2.56
CA GLY A 20 -4.51 -7.42 -3.26
C GLY A 20 -5.78 -6.78 -2.70
N MET A 21 -5.77 -6.33 -1.43
CA MET A 21 -6.89 -5.62 -0.82
C MET A 21 -7.14 -4.25 -1.49
N LEU A 22 -6.13 -3.69 -2.18
CA LEU A 22 -6.19 -2.36 -2.78
C LEU A 22 -6.72 -2.34 -4.23
N LYS A 23 -7.14 -3.48 -4.80
CA LYS A 23 -7.64 -3.58 -6.17
C LYS A 23 -8.82 -2.65 -6.49
N GLY A 24 -9.61 -2.26 -5.50
CA GLY A 24 -10.75 -1.34 -5.65
C GLY A 24 -10.38 0.15 -5.63
N VAL A 25 -9.12 0.52 -5.40
CA VAL A 25 -8.73 1.93 -5.22
C VAL A 25 -8.43 2.60 -6.55
N ALA A 26 -9.24 3.60 -6.90
CA ALA A 26 -9.08 4.35 -8.14
C ALA A 26 -7.72 5.07 -8.23
N GLY A 27 -6.98 4.78 -9.30
CA GLY A 27 -5.69 5.39 -9.61
C GLY A 27 -4.48 4.70 -8.96
N LEU A 28 -4.71 3.62 -8.21
CA LEU A 28 -3.69 2.72 -7.69
C LEU A 28 -3.70 1.44 -8.53
N SER A 29 -2.53 1.08 -9.05
CA SER A 29 -2.32 -0.18 -9.75
C SER A 29 -1.26 -0.98 -9.02
N GLN A 30 -1.47 -2.29 -8.93
CA GLN A 30 -0.52 -3.21 -8.35
C GLN A 30 0.27 -3.87 -9.48
N THR A 31 1.59 -3.83 -9.39
CA THR A 31 2.50 -4.46 -10.34
C THR A 31 3.19 -5.62 -9.64
N GLY A 32 3.18 -6.82 -10.23
CA GLY A 32 3.83 -8.01 -9.66
C GLY A 32 3.04 -9.30 -9.87
N ALA A 33 3.73 -10.44 -9.80
CA ALA A 33 3.18 -11.75 -10.16
C ALA A 33 2.47 -12.43 -8.98
N GLY A 34 1.35 -11.87 -8.46
CA GLY A 34 0.43 -12.54 -7.52
C GLY A 34 1.00 -13.09 -6.20
N ARG A 35 2.30 -12.95 -5.99
CA ARG A 35 3.10 -13.36 -4.82
C ARG A 35 3.52 -12.12 -4.08
N THR A 36 3.64 -12.19 -2.76
CA THR A 36 4.07 -11.04 -1.93
C THR A 36 5.42 -10.47 -2.37
N ASN A 37 6.34 -11.33 -2.84
CA ASN A 37 7.65 -10.91 -3.32
C ASN A 37 7.54 -10.20 -4.68
N GLY A 38 8.07 -8.98 -4.75
CA GLY A 38 8.10 -8.20 -5.99
C GLY A 38 6.78 -7.49 -6.28
N GLN A 39 5.86 -7.41 -5.33
CA GLN A 39 4.67 -6.58 -5.44
C GLN A 39 5.01 -5.11 -5.18
N THR A 40 4.87 -4.29 -6.21
CA THR A 40 5.01 -2.84 -6.12
C THR A 40 3.68 -2.15 -6.41
N PHE A 41 3.57 -0.90 -5.99
CA PHE A 41 2.42 -0.06 -6.24
C PHE A 41 2.80 1.04 -7.23
N ASN A 42 1.92 1.27 -8.19
CA ASN A 42 1.96 2.44 -9.04
C ASN A 42 0.77 3.33 -8.72
N LEU A 43 1.04 4.59 -8.37
CA LEU A 43 0.01 5.57 -8.05
C LEU A 43 0.14 6.75 -9.01
N ARG A 44 -0.83 6.90 -9.92
CA ARG A 44 -0.85 7.98 -10.92
C ARG A 44 0.46 8.13 -11.73
N GLY A 45 1.10 7.02 -12.09
CA GLY A 45 2.33 7.03 -12.90
C GLY A 45 3.63 7.06 -12.11
N TYR A 46 3.55 7.18 -10.78
CA TYR A 46 4.71 7.01 -9.91
C TYR A 46 4.89 5.55 -9.53
N ASP A 47 6.08 5.01 -9.77
CA ASP A 47 6.48 3.66 -9.37
C ASP A 47 6.91 3.62 -7.89
N LYS A 48 7.50 2.49 -7.45
CA LYS A 48 7.94 2.22 -6.07
C LYS A 48 8.73 3.33 -5.37
N SER A 49 9.45 4.20 -6.10
CA SER A 49 10.23 5.29 -5.51
C SER A 49 9.41 6.54 -5.19
N GLY A 50 8.23 6.68 -5.81
CA GLY A 50 7.32 7.80 -5.60
C GLY A 50 6.09 7.46 -4.77
N VAL A 51 5.89 6.19 -4.40
CA VAL A 51 4.81 5.74 -3.52
C VAL A 51 5.42 5.28 -2.21
N LEU A 52 5.10 5.97 -1.13
CA LEU A 52 5.54 5.59 0.20
C LEU A 52 4.60 4.52 0.78
N VAL A 53 5.16 3.41 1.25
CA VAL A 53 4.41 2.37 1.96
C VAL A 53 4.74 2.41 3.45
N LEU A 54 3.71 2.48 4.27
CA LEU A 54 3.76 2.55 5.72
C LEU A 54 2.96 1.39 6.30
N VAL A 55 3.41 0.87 7.43
CA VAL A 55 2.65 -0.06 8.28
C VAL A 55 2.63 0.55 9.67
N ASP A 56 1.44 0.89 10.16
CA ASP A 56 1.21 1.63 11.41
C ASP A 56 2.09 2.90 11.50
N GLY A 57 2.22 3.62 10.39
CA GLY A 57 3.08 4.82 10.29
C GLY A 57 4.58 4.54 10.16
N ILE A 58 5.03 3.28 10.21
CA ILE A 58 6.43 2.89 10.05
C ILE A 58 6.73 2.57 8.58
N ARG A 59 7.76 3.23 8.04
CA ARG A 59 8.20 3.06 6.65
C ARG A 59 8.69 1.65 6.37
N GLN A 60 8.13 1.04 5.33
CA GLN A 60 8.59 -0.25 4.83
C GLN A 60 9.67 -0.02 3.78
N LEU A 61 10.91 -0.34 4.11
CA LEU A 61 12.04 -0.17 3.19
C LEU A 61 12.05 -1.32 2.17
N SER A 62 11.65 -1.01 0.94
CA SER A 62 11.60 -1.96 -0.18
C SER A 62 12.84 -1.84 -1.08
N ASP A 63 14.04 -1.75 -0.51
CA ASP A 63 15.27 -1.48 -1.28
C ASP A 63 15.86 -2.73 -1.96
N MET A 64 15.34 -3.91 -1.62
CA MET A 64 15.74 -5.16 -2.27
C MET A 64 14.91 -5.36 -3.54
N ALA A 65 15.52 -5.08 -4.71
CA ALA A 65 14.90 -5.16 -6.05
C ALA A 65 14.13 -6.47 -6.39
N LYS A 66 14.30 -7.55 -5.62
CA LYS A 66 13.59 -8.83 -5.79
C LYS A 66 12.65 -9.19 -4.61
N SER A 67 12.70 -8.43 -3.52
CA SER A 67 11.94 -8.65 -2.28
C SER A 67 11.14 -7.41 -1.87
N SER A 68 10.92 -6.48 -2.80
CA SER A 68 10.04 -5.33 -2.58
C SER A 68 8.60 -5.84 -2.51
N GLY A 69 8.00 -5.80 -1.33
CA GLY A 69 6.65 -6.28 -1.08
C GLY A 69 6.21 -5.91 0.33
N THR A 70 4.91 -5.71 0.52
CA THR A 70 4.33 -5.51 1.85
C THR A 70 4.12 -6.87 2.50
N TYR A 71 5.03 -7.27 3.39
CA TYR A 71 4.95 -8.53 4.15
C TYR A 71 4.02 -8.41 5.34
N LEU A 72 2.75 -8.16 5.05
CA LEU A 72 1.69 -8.10 6.04
C LEU A 72 0.58 -9.05 5.64
N ASP A 73 0.16 -9.88 6.59
CA ASP A 73 -0.98 -10.77 6.42
C ASP A 73 -2.26 -9.92 6.29
N PRO A 74 -3.06 -10.10 5.23
CA PRO A 74 -4.33 -9.39 5.07
C PRO A 74 -5.30 -9.58 6.25
N ALA A 75 -5.22 -10.68 7.00
CA ALA A 75 -6.03 -10.91 8.19
C ALA A 75 -5.68 -9.97 9.37
N LEU A 76 -4.44 -9.46 9.42
CA LEU A 76 -3.99 -8.52 10.45
C LEU A 76 -4.33 -7.07 10.12
N VAL A 77 -4.64 -6.79 8.85
CA VAL A 77 -5.01 -5.46 8.35
C VAL A 77 -6.46 -5.15 8.71
N LYS A 78 -6.67 -4.03 9.42
CA LYS A 78 -8.01 -3.51 9.73
C LYS A 78 -8.44 -2.45 8.73
N ARG A 79 -7.51 -1.58 8.35
CA ARG A 79 -7.76 -0.47 7.43
C ARG A 79 -6.52 -0.15 6.62
N ILE A 80 -6.71 0.28 5.39
CA ILE A 80 -5.66 0.79 4.52
C ILE A 80 -6.04 2.19 4.08
N GLU A 81 -5.15 3.15 4.29
CA GLU A 81 -5.34 4.53 3.91
C GLU A 81 -4.44 4.85 2.71
N VAL A 82 -5.06 5.25 1.60
CA VAL A 82 -4.36 5.64 0.38
C VAL A 82 -4.53 7.14 0.19
N VAL A 83 -3.46 7.88 0.43
CA VAL A 83 -3.41 9.31 0.22
C VAL A 83 -2.77 9.59 -1.13
N ARG A 84 -3.55 10.16 -2.06
CA ARG A 84 -3.09 10.47 -3.43
C ARG A 84 -2.55 11.89 -3.50
N GLY A 85 -1.40 12.04 -4.16
CA GLY A 85 -0.72 13.32 -4.37
C GLY A 85 0.49 13.54 -3.45
N PRO A 86 1.21 14.65 -3.61
CA PRO A 86 2.43 14.93 -2.86
C PRO A 86 2.11 15.16 -1.38
N ASN A 87 2.50 14.22 -0.53
CA ASN A 87 2.31 14.30 0.93
C ASN A 87 3.63 14.23 1.70
N SER A 88 4.70 14.71 1.09
CA SER A 88 6.05 14.71 1.65
C SER A 88 6.17 15.50 2.96
N SER A 89 5.23 16.42 3.25
CA SER A 89 5.21 17.22 4.48
C SER A 89 4.80 16.42 5.72
N LEU A 90 3.82 15.51 5.60
CA LEU A 90 3.30 14.72 6.71
C LEU A 90 4.05 13.40 6.90
N TYR A 91 4.47 12.78 5.79
CA TYR A 91 5.02 11.43 5.83
C TYR A 91 6.51 11.37 5.50
N GLY A 92 7.13 12.47 5.05
CA GLY A 92 8.56 12.58 4.72
C GLY A 92 8.91 12.29 3.25
N SER A 93 10.21 12.24 2.93
CA SER A 93 10.75 12.03 1.57
C SER A 93 10.23 10.75 0.89
N GLY A 94 9.85 10.79 -0.39
CA GLY A 94 9.39 9.62 -1.16
C GLY A 94 7.87 9.49 -1.34
N GLY A 95 7.07 10.44 -0.84
CA GLY A 95 5.60 10.48 -1.02
C GLY A 95 5.12 11.38 -2.18
N LEU A 96 5.86 11.45 -3.29
CA LEU A 96 5.57 12.35 -4.43
C LEU A 96 4.27 11.97 -5.17
N GLY A 97 4.07 10.67 -5.42
CA GLY A 97 2.84 10.13 -5.99
C GLY A 97 1.75 9.90 -4.95
N GLY A 98 2.16 9.56 -3.73
CA GLY A 98 1.28 9.43 -2.57
C GLY A 98 1.81 8.46 -1.52
N VAL A 99 0.92 8.09 -0.61
CA VAL A 99 1.20 7.28 0.57
C VAL A 99 0.15 6.19 0.72
N VAL A 100 0.60 4.99 1.02
CA VAL A 100 -0.25 3.84 1.38
C VAL A 100 0.12 3.43 2.80
N ASP A 101 -0.79 3.65 3.75
CA ASP A 101 -0.60 3.29 5.16
C ASP A 101 -1.51 2.12 5.53
N PHE A 102 -0.89 1.01 5.96
CA PHE A 102 -1.58 -0.17 6.46
C PHE A 102 -1.72 -0.08 7.97
N ARG A 103 -2.96 -0.07 8.46
CA ARG A 103 -3.28 -0.04 9.88
C ARG A 103 -3.69 -1.43 10.36
N ASN A 104 -2.96 -1.93 11.35
CA ASN A 104 -3.26 -3.20 11.97
C ASN A 104 -4.49 -3.11 12.88
N CYS A 105 -5.05 -4.27 13.24
CA CYS A 105 -6.26 -4.33 14.07
C CYS A 105 -6.06 -3.88 15.53
N PHE A 106 -4.81 -3.89 16.00
CA PHE A 106 -4.45 -3.74 17.40
C PHE A 106 -4.34 -2.28 17.88
N LEU A 107 -4.33 -1.31 16.96
CA LEU A 107 -4.29 0.14 17.22
C LEU A 107 -5.48 0.85 16.54
#